data_AF-A0A1G1VRE9-F1
#
_entry.id   AF-A0A1G1VRE9-F1
#
_cell.length_a   1.000
_cell.length_b   1.000
_cell.length_c   1.000
_cell.angle_alpha   90.00
_cell.angle_beta   90.00
_cell.angle_gamma   90.00
#
_symmetry.space_group_name_H-M   'P 1'
#
loop_
_entity.id
_entity.type
_entity.pdbx_description
1 polymer ?
#
loop_
_entity_poly.entity_id
_entity_poly.type
_entity_poly.pdbx_seq_one_letter_code
_entity_poly.pdbx_strand_id
1 'polypeptide(L)'
;MLGGESTPSQSLALESQTNSEGAVTITVTPKNLSDGTWDFEIALDTHSEELSVDLAAVAILVDDQGKEYSALAWEGDPPGGHHRAGVLSFAPITTQPRSVMLIIRQLGGVQERSFVW
;
A
#
# COMPACT_ATOMS: atom_id res chain seq x y z
N MET A 1 40.17 17.49 7.52
CA MET A 1 38.93 18.25 7.76
C MET A 1 37.78 17.27 7.71
N LEU A 2 37.08 17.16 8.85
CA LEU A 2 35.66 16.84 9.04
C LEU A 2 35.03 15.73 8.19
N GLY A 3 34.70 14.63 8.88
CA GLY A 3 33.83 13.58 8.39
C GLY A 3 32.40 14.03 8.17
N GLY A 4 31.72 13.31 7.28
CA GLY A 4 30.29 13.37 7.07
C GLY A 4 29.80 11.93 6.96
N GLU A 5 29.65 11.27 8.09
CA GLU A 5 28.82 10.07 8.17
C GLU A 5 27.39 10.53 7.96
N SER A 6 26.90 10.46 6.71
CA SER A 6 25.48 10.58 6.43
C SER A 6 24.80 9.37 7.07
N THR A 7 24.33 9.53 8.30
CA THR A 7 23.38 8.61 8.92
C THR A 7 22.24 8.40 7.93
N PRO A 8 21.99 7.18 7.42
CA PRO A 8 20.76 6.93 6.72
C PRO A 8 19.65 7.13 7.76
N SER A 9 18.74 8.10 7.53
CA SER A 9 17.41 8.02 8.12
C SER A 9 16.92 6.63 7.80
N GLN A 10 16.73 5.79 8.81
CA GLN A 10 16.19 4.45 8.66
C GLN A 10 14.71 4.58 8.31
N SER A 11 14.42 5.04 7.09
CA SER A 11 13.17 4.72 6.41
C SER A 11 13.16 3.22 6.30
N LEU A 12 12.11 2.53 6.77
CA LEU A 12 11.93 1.13 6.41
C LEU A 12 11.97 1.08 4.88
N ALA A 13 13.03 0.50 4.31
CA ALA A 13 13.14 0.32 2.87
C ALA A 13 12.32 -0.92 2.51
N LEU A 14 11.00 -0.78 2.56
CA LEU A 14 10.09 -1.83 2.15
C LEU A 14 10.15 -1.96 0.62
N GLU A 15 10.43 -3.17 0.13
CA GLU A 15 10.51 -3.45 -1.30
C GLU A 15 9.13 -3.39 -1.96
N SER A 16 9.04 -3.12 -3.26
CA SER A 16 7.76 -3.22 -3.96
C SER A 16 7.33 -4.69 -4.07
N GLN A 17 6.03 -4.95 -3.89
CA GLN A 17 5.44 -6.27 -4.06
C GLN A 17 4.37 -6.26 -5.12
N THR A 18 4.31 -7.32 -5.92
CA THR A 18 3.31 -7.49 -6.98
C THR A 18 2.52 -8.77 -6.75
N ASN A 19 1.20 -8.67 -6.82
CA ASN A 19 0.27 -9.78 -6.78
C ASN A 19 -0.55 -9.77 -8.09
N SER A 20 -0.45 -10.84 -8.87
CA SER A 20 -1.14 -11.02 -10.14
C SER A 20 -2.27 -12.06 -10.07
N GLU A 21 -2.88 -12.25 -8.91
CA GLU A 21 -3.96 -13.22 -8.74
C GLU A 21 -5.27 -12.77 -9.38
N GLY A 22 -6.05 -13.71 -9.92
CA GLY A 22 -7.34 -13.42 -10.54
C GLY A 22 -7.21 -12.66 -11.87
N ALA A 23 -8.11 -11.72 -12.11
CA ALA A 23 -8.15 -10.93 -13.35
C ALA A 23 -7.42 -9.57 -13.24
N VAL A 24 -6.77 -9.29 -12.11
CA VAL A 24 -6.16 -7.98 -11.81
C VAL A 24 -4.76 -8.16 -11.25
N THR A 25 -3.80 -7.44 -11.82
CA THR A 25 -2.46 -7.30 -11.25
C THR A 25 -2.40 -6.06 -10.37
N ILE A 26 -1.93 -6.23 -9.14
CA ILE A 26 -1.72 -5.18 -8.16
C ILE A 26 -0.22 -5.10 -7.87
N THR A 27 0.36 -3.92 -8.05
CA THR A 27 1.71 -3.62 -7.55
C THR A 27 1.59 -2.60 -6.42
N VAL A 28 2.24 -2.89 -5.31
CA VAL A 28 2.31 -2.02 -4.14
C VAL A 28 3.74 -1.58 -3.93
N THR A 29 3.97 -0.27 -3.99
CA THR A 29 5.27 0.36 -3.81
C THR A 29 5.19 1.31 -2.60
N PRO A 30 5.82 0.96 -1.47
CA PRO A 30 5.93 1.86 -0.33
C PRO A 30 6.75 3.11 -0.70
N LYS A 31 6.22 4.32 -0.48
CA LYS A 31 6.88 5.58 -0.88
C LYS A 31 7.40 6.36 0.32
N ASN A 32 6.52 6.63 1.28
CA ASN A 32 6.83 7.47 2.43
C ASN A 32 6.30 6.76 3.67
N LEU A 33 7.18 6.38 4.60
CA LEU A 33 6.83 5.70 5.84
C LEU A 33 7.33 6.54 7.01
N SER A 34 6.89 7.80 7.02
CA SER A 34 7.31 8.80 7.99
C SER A 34 6.34 8.86 9.19
N ASP A 35 6.73 9.51 10.28
CA ASP A 35 5.86 9.77 11.45
C ASP A 35 4.61 10.61 11.15
N GLY A 36 4.46 11.13 9.93
CA GLY A 36 3.31 11.92 9.49
C GLY A 36 2.22 11.08 8.80
N THR A 37 2.55 10.46 7.67
CA THR A 37 1.66 9.60 6.88
C THR A 37 2.46 8.44 6.31
N TRP A 38 1.78 7.31 6.14
CA TRP A 38 2.32 6.14 5.48
C TRP A 38 1.69 6.01 4.10
N ASP A 39 2.46 6.29 3.08
CA ASP A 39 2.01 6.41 1.70
C ASP A 39 2.48 5.21 0.87
N PHE A 40 1.52 4.49 0.29
CA PHE A 40 1.74 3.33 -0.54
C PHE A 40 1.19 3.60 -1.94
N GLU A 41 2.07 3.62 -2.93
CA GLU A 41 1.67 3.71 -4.33
C GLU A 41 1.14 2.35 -4.79
N ILE A 42 -0.10 2.32 -5.25
CA ILE A 42 -0.78 1.14 -5.76
C ILE A 42 -1.00 1.33 -7.25
N ALA A 43 -0.53 0.38 -8.05
CA ALA A 43 -0.82 0.29 -9.48
C ALA A 43 -1.64 -0.97 -9.75
N LEU A 44 -2.84 -0.77 -10.28
CA LEU A 44 -3.79 -1.80 -10.68
C LEU A 44 -3.87 -1.87 -12.20
N ASP A 45 -3.81 -3.10 -12.71
CA ASP A 45 -3.87 -3.39 -14.14
C ASP A 45 -4.83 -4.57 -14.37
N THR A 46 -5.83 -4.39 -15.23
CA THR A 46 -6.75 -5.46 -15.60
C THR A 46 -7.17 -5.39 -17.06
N HIS A 47 -7.40 -6.57 -17.64
CA HIS A 47 -7.79 -6.71 -19.04
C HIS A 47 -9.20 -7.27 -19.22
N SER A 48 -9.93 -7.55 -18.13
CA SER A 48 -11.19 -8.30 -18.20
C SER A 48 -12.33 -7.70 -17.39
N GLU A 49 -12.04 -6.90 -16.36
CA GLU A 49 -13.06 -6.34 -15.47
C GLU A 49 -12.87 -4.84 -15.24
N GLU A 50 -13.92 -4.16 -14.79
CA GLU A 50 -13.84 -2.76 -14.40
C GLU A 50 -13.44 -2.62 -12.93
N LEU A 51 -12.46 -1.77 -12.65
CA LEU A 51 -11.98 -1.50 -11.30
C LEU A 51 -12.81 -0.40 -10.60
N SER A 52 -14.08 -0.68 -10.33
CA SER A 52 -15.01 0.26 -9.68
C SER A 52 -14.92 0.31 -8.15
N VAL A 53 -14.13 -0.57 -7.53
CA VAL A 53 -13.96 -0.65 -6.08
C VAL A 53 -13.27 0.60 -5.51
N ASP A 54 -13.74 1.06 -4.36
CA ASP A 54 -13.07 2.11 -3.60
C ASP A 54 -11.88 1.52 -2.83
N LEU A 55 -10.66 1.81 -3.29
CA LEU A 55 -9.44 1.27 -2.68
C LEU A 55 -9.26 1.73 -1.24
N ALA A 56 -9.61 2.97 -0.91
CA ALA A 56 -9.49 3.46 0.45
C ALA A 56 -10.44 2.72 1.41
N ALA A 57 -11.63 2.33 0.92
CA ALA A 57 -12.60 1.57 1.71
C ALA A 57 -12.23 0.08 1.89
N VAL A 58 -11.49 -0.52 0.96
CA VAL A 58 -11.15 -1.96 1.00
C VAL A 58 -9.71 -2.26 1.41
N ALA A 59 -8.87 -1.23 1.59
CA ALA A 59 -7.48 -1.38 2.01
C ALA A 59 -7.33 -1.21 3.53
N ILE A 60 -6.67 -2.18 4.15
CA ILE A 60 -6.38 -2.21 5.58
C ILE A 60 -4.89 -2.52 5.76
N LEU A 61 -4.19 -1.65 6.48
CA LEU A 61 -2.82 -1.89 6.90
C LEU A 61 -2.82 -2.52 8.29
N VAL A 62 -2.05 -3.58 8.50
CA VAL A 62 -1.94 -4.30 9.77
C VAL A 62 -0.50 -4.27 10.24
N ASP A 63 -0.29 -3.90 11.50
CA ASP A 63 1.01 -3.89 12.16
C ASP A 63 1.41 -5.28 12.70
N ASP A 64 2.69 -5.46 13.06
CA ASP A 64 3.23 -6.61 13.82
C ASP A 64 2.38 -6.97 15.06
N GLN A 65 1.79 -5.97 15.72
CA GLN A 65 0.94 -6.20 16.89
C GLN A 65 -0.51 -6.62 16.54
N GLY A 66 -0.83 -6.82 15.27
CA GLY A 66 -2.18 -7.16 14.80
C GLY A 66 -3.15 -5.98 14.83
N LYS A 67 -2.64 -4.74 14.89
CA LYS A 67 -3.49 -3.54 14.87
C LYS A 67 -3.81 -3.16 13.43
N GLU A 68 -5.11 -3.06 13.14
CA GLU A 68 -5.64 -2.68 11.84
C GLU A 68 -5.78 -1.16 11.70
N TYR A 69 -5.38 -0.63 10.54
CA TYR A 69 -5.42 0.78 10.17
C TYR A 69 -6.11 0.88 8.81
N SER A 70 -7.27 1.54 8.77
CA SER A 70 -7.94 1.85 7.51
C SER A 70 -7.18 2.95 6.76
N ALA A 71 -7.25 2.92 5.42
CA ALA A 71 -6.71 4.00 4.62
C ALA A 71 -7.45 5.31 4.94
N LEU A 72 -6.68 6.39 5.04
CA LEU A 72 -7.20 7.75 5.27
C LEU A 72 -7.71 8.35 3.97
N ALA A 73 -6.98 8.14 2.87
CA ALA A 73 -7.29 8.70 1.58
C ALA A 73 -6.68 7.85 0.45
N TRP A 74 -7.32 7.94 -0.71
CA TRP A 74 -6.79 7.49 -1.99
C TRP A 74 -6.58 8.71 -2.87
N GLU A 75 -5.33 8.98 -3.25
CA GLU A 75 -4.96 10.06 -4.17
C GLU A 75 -4.48 9.45 -5.48
N GLY A 76 -5.35 9.44 -6.49
CA GLY A 76 -5.03 8.87 -7.80
C GLY A 76 -6.25 8.74 -8.69
N ASP A 77 -6.22 7.74 -9.57
CA ASP A 77 -7.31 7.49 -10.51
C ASP A 77 -8.64 7.21 -9.78
N PRO A 78 -9.74 7.85 -10.20
CA PRO A 78 -11.05 7.62 -9.62
C PRO A 78 -11.51 6.16 -9.83
N PRO A 79 -12.48 5.67 -9.05
CA PRO A 79 -13.09 4.36 -9.30
C PRO A 79 -13.65 4.25 -10.71
N GLY A 80 -13.29 3.17 -11.40
CA GLY A 80 -13.67 2.88 -12.78
C GLY A 80 -12.48 2.63 -13.71
N GLY A 81 -12.74 2.04 -14.88
CA GLY A 81 -11.73 1.77 -15.93
C GLY A 81 -10.96 0.45 -15.77
N HIS A 82 -9.91 0.31 -16.59
CA HIS A 82 -9.09 -0.92 -16.72
C HIS A 82 -7.67 -0.78 -16.16
N HIS A 83 -7.20 0.44 -15.95
CA HIS A 83 -5.90 0.74 -15.33
C HIS A 83 -6.13 1.85 -14.32
N ARG A 84 -5.66 1.64 -13.09
CA ARG A 84 -5.76 2.65 -12.03
C ARG A 84 -4.45 2.71 -11.28
N ALA A 85 -3.92 3.90 -11.08
CA ALA A 85 -2.78 4.12 -10.23
C ALA A 85 -3.08 5.23 -9.22
N GLY A 86 -2.48 5.13 -8.05
CA GLY A 86 -2.67 6.13 -7.01
C GLY A 86 -1.91 5.80 -5.75
N VAL A 87 -2.03 6.69 -4.78
CA VAL A 87 -1.36 6.59 -3.49
C VAL A 87 -2.41 6.39 -2.41
N LEU A 88 -2.30 5.31 -1.65
CA LEU A 88 -3.02 5.12 -0.40
C LEU A 88 -2.23 5.72 0.75
N SER A 89 -2.85 6.65 1.47
CA SER A 89 -2.28 7.24 2.68
C SER A 89 -2.92 6.60 3.91
N PHE A 90 -2.10 6.16 4.86
CA PHE A 90 -2.51 5.61 6.14
C PHE A 90 -2.03 6.49 7.29
N ALA A 91 -2.70 6.33 8.43
CA ALA A 91 -2.23 6.92 9.67
C ALA A 91 -0.84 6.38 10.02
N PRO A 92 0.06 7.22 10.54
CA PRO A 92 1.40 6.79 10.88
C PRO A 92 1.35 5.80 12.04
N ILE A 93 2.12 4.73 11.92
CA ILE A 93 2.29 3.79 13.03
C ILE A 93 3.31 4.39 13.99
N THR A 94 2.83 4.91 15.13
CA THR A 94 3.64 5.60 16.14
C THR A 94 4.80 4.78 16.70
N THR A 95 4.67 3.45 16.64
CA THR A 95 5.75 2.53 16.99
C THR A 95 6.22 1.90 15.70
N GLN A 96 7.50 2.04 15.36
CA GLN A 96 8.04 1.48 14.13
C GLN A 96 7.80 -0.05 14.10
N PRO A 97 6.96 -0.56 13.18
CA PRO A 97 6.62 -1.97 13.09
C PRO A 97 7.87 -2.83 12.85
N ARG A 98 7.85 -4.07 13.33
CA ARG A 98 8.80 -5.08 12.82
C ARG A 98 8.42 -5.60 11.45
N SER A 99 7.13 -5.69 11.20
CA SER A 99 6.53 -6.18 9.96
C SER A 99 5.22 -5.44 9.72
N VAL A 100 4.88 -5.25 8.46
CA VAL A 100 3.59 -4.67 8.08
C VAL A 100 2.90 -5.50 7.03
N MET A 101 1.58 -5.56 7.12
CA MET A 101 0.76 -6.30 6.18
C MET A 101 -0.30 -5.39 5.59
N LEU A 102 -0.24 -5.15 4.29
CA LEU A 102 -1.31 -4.47 3.57
C LEU A 102 -2.28 -5.51 3.05
N ILE A 103 -3.55 -5.36 3.40
CA ILE A 103 -4.65 -6.21 2.97
C ILE A 103 -5.55 -5.40 2.03
N ILE A 104 -5.77 -5.90 0.82
CA ILE A 104 -6.70 -5.32 -0.15
C ILE A 104 -7.80 -6.35 -0.43
N ARG A 105 -9.05 -6.00 -0.12
CA ARG A 105 -10.19 -6.91 -0.24
C ARG A 105 -11.02 -6.66 -1.50
N GLN A 106 -11.76 -7.67 -1.92
CA GLN A 106 -12.83 -7.59 -2.93
C GLN A 106 -12.38 -7.00 -4.28
N LEU A 107 -11.22 -7.39 -4.79
CA LEU A 107 -10.67 -6.79 -6.01
C LEU A 107 -10.41 -7.88 -7.06
N GLY A 108 -10.93 -7.72 -8.28
CA GLY A 108 -10.67 -8.64 -9.39
C GLY A 108 -11.07 -10.11 -9.13
N GLY A 109 -12.19 -10.33 -8.46
CA GLY A 109 -12.69 -11.65 -8.08
C GLY A 109 -11.96 -12.34 -6.91
N VAL A 110 -10.95 -11.69 -6.33
CA VAL A 110 -10.21 -12.21 -5.16
C VAL A 110 -10.75 -11.57 -3.88
N GLN A 111 -11.12 -12.41 -2.92
CA GLN A 111 -11.74 -11.96 -1.66
C GLN A 111 -10.80 -11.10 -0.83
N GLU A 112 -9.52 -11.50 -0.75
CA GLU A 112 -8.49 -10.82 0.04
C GLU A 112 -7.12 -11.09 -0.59
N ARG A 113 -6.32 -10.03 -0.74
CA ARG A 113 -4.90 -10.10 -1.10
C ARG A 113 -4.09 -9.45 0.02
N SER A 114 -3.05 -10.13 0.46
CA SER A 114 -2.14 -9.63 1.49
C SER A 114 -0.73 -9.43 0.93
N PHE A 115 -0.11 -8.33 1.32
CA PHE A 115 1.27 -7.96 1.01
C PHE A 115 1.99 -7.81 2.34
N VAL A 116 2.97 -8.67 2.61
CA VAL A 116 3.62 -8.75 3.92
C VAL A 116 5.07 -8.36 3.77
N TRP A 117 5.51 -7.38 4.54
CA TRP A 117 6.89 -6.96 4.65
C TRP A 117 7.45 -7.24 6.04
#